data_AF-A0A2C6KI15-F1
#
_entry.id   AF-A0A2C6KI15-F1
#
_cell.length_a   1.000
_cell.length_b   1.000
_cell.length_c   1.000
_cell.angle_alpha   90.00
_cell.angle_beta   90.00
_cell.angle_gamma   90.00
#
_symmetry.space_group_name_H-M   'P 1'
#
loop_
_entity.id
_entity.type
_entity.pdbx_description
1 polymer ?
#
loop_
_entity_poly.entity_id
_entity_poly.type
_entity_poly.pdbx_seq_one_letter_code
_entity_poly.pdbx_strand_id
1 'polypeptide(L)'
;MPDGTDLHCVMIIDTVEQKITIKCEEKARIIAFSGIKNLLSTPAQLKRVETKANLTEEKSVIGVHLFKTESCIPIKLSSPEEKVNFIAAMKTFGVPPPRMDQRKSSAHPKA
;
A
#
# COMPACT_ATOMS: atom_id res chain seq x y z
N MET A 1 -0.62 -4.55 -12.26
CA MET A 1 -1.41 -3.58 -13.03
C MET A 1 -2.90 -3.90 -12.90
N PRO A 2 -3.85 -2.99 -13.23
CA PRO A 2 -5.30 -3.26 -13.06
C PRO A 2 -5.81 -4.47 -13.85
N ASP A 3 -5.15 -4.77 -14.98
CA ASP A 3 -5.38 -5.94 -15.81
C ASP A 3 -4.83 -7.25 -15.23
N GLY A 4 -4.12 -7.20 -14.11
CA GLY A 4 -3.49 -8.35 -13.46
C GLY A 4 -2.01 -8.55 -13.79
N THR A 5 -1.46 -7.80 -14.75
CA THR A 5 -0.07 -7.98 -15.20
C THR A 5 0.92 -7.46 -14.17
N ASP A 6 1.99 -8.21 -13.91
CA ASP A 6 3.10 -7.76 -13.06
C ASP A 6 4.10 -6.92 -13.86
N LEU A 7 4.48 -5.78 -13.29
CA LEU A 7 5.56 -4.95 -13.82
C LEU A 7 6.75 -5.05 -12.87
N HIS A 8 7.90 -5.43 -13.41
CA HIS A 8 9.14 -5.45 -12.66
C HIS A 8 9.68 -4.03 -12.56
N CYS A 9 9.74 -3.51 -11.33
CA CYS A 9 10.10 -2.13 -11.06
C CYS A 9 11.16 -2.06 -9.97
N VAL A 10 12.00 -1.03 -10.03
CA VAL A 10 12.92 -0.68 -8.94
C VAL A 10 12.22 0.33 -8.04
N MET A 11 12.11 0.01 -6.75
CA MET A 11 11.61 0.92 -5.73
C MET A 11 12.79 1.53 -4.96
N ILE A 12 12.85 2.85 -4.92
CA ILE A 12 13.85 3.61 -4.18
C ILE A 12 13.13 4.36 -3.07
N ILE A 13 13.57 4.17 -1.83
CA ILE A 13 13.07 4.90 -0.67
C ILE A 13 14.12 5.92 -0.27
N ASP A 14 13.78 7.19 -0.39
CA ASP A 14 14.63 8.30 0.02
C ASP A 14 14.10 8.85 1.35
N THR A 15 14.86 8.63 2.41
CA THR A 15 14.48 9.01 3.78
C THR A 15 14.82 10.45 4.10
N VAL A 16 15.72 11.08 3.33
CA VAL A 16 16.10 12.49 3.48
C VAL A 16 15.02 13.36 2.85
N GLU A 17 14.64 13.05 1.61
CA GLU A 17 13.56 13.76 0.91
C GLU A 17 12.16 13.22 1.22
N GLN A 18 12.08 12.15 2.02
CA GLN A 18 10.83 11.52 2.45
C GLN A 18 9.91 11.16 1.27
N LYS A 19 10.44 10.41 0.31
CA LYS A 19 9.73 10.01 -0.91
C LYS A 19 10.04 8.57 -1.32
N ILE A 20 9.07 7.94 -1.96
CA ILE A 20 9.22 6.68 -2.68
C ILE A 20 9.27 6.99 -4.17
N THR A 21 10.25 6.44 -4.88
CA THR A 21 10.29 6.47 -6.33
C THR A 21 10.14 5.05 -6.86
N ILE A 22 9.11 4.80 -7.66
CA ILE A 22 8.87 3.53 -8.34
C ILE A 22 9.26 3.74 -9.81
N LYS A 23 10.31 3.08 -10.26
CA LYS A 23 10.78 3.13 -11.66
C LYS A 23 10.47 1.83 -12.36
N CYS A 24 9.66 1.89 -13.40
CA CYS A 24 9.32 0.75 -14.26
C CYS A 24 9.69 1.14 -15.69
N GLU A 25 10.62 0.43 -16.31
CA GLU A 25 11.11 0.72 -17.66
C GLU A 25 11.52 2.22 -17.79
N GLU A 26 10.86 2.99 -18.67
CA GLU A 26 11.14 4.41 -18.91
C GLU A 26 10.31 5.36 -18.03
N LYS A 27 9.39 4.83 -17.20
CA LYS A 27 8.49 5.64 -16.38
C LYS A 27 8.90 5.61 -14.92
N ALA A 28 8.91 6.79 -14.30
CA ALA A 28 9.11 6.94 -12.87
C ALA A 28 7.87 7.59 -12.24
N ARG A 29 7.42 7.02 -11.13
CA ARG A 29 6.39 7.62 -10.28
C ARG A 29 7.01 7.98 -8.93
N ILE A 30 6.92 9.26 -8.57
CA ILE A 30 7.40 9.77 -7.29
C ILE A 30 6.19 9.97 -6.37
N ILE A 31 6.31 9.48 -5.14
CA ILE A 31 5.27 9.53 -4.10
C ILE A 31 5.92 10.08 -2.83
N ALA A 32 5.60 11.31 -2.45
CA ALA A 32 6.00 11.84 -1.16
C ALA A 32 5.30 11.07 -0.03
N PHE A 33 5.97 10.87 1.10
CA PHE A 33 5.42 10.19 2.28
C PHE A 33 4.13 10.86 2.76
N SER A 34 4.09 12.20 2.75
CA SER A 34 2.89 12.99 3.07
C SER A 34 1.72 12.76 2.12
N GLY A 35 1.99 12.25 0.91
CA GLY A 35 0.96 11.86 -0.06
C GLY A 35 0.33 10.49 0.21
N ILE A 36 0.86 9.71 1.16
CA ILE A 36 0.38 8.37 1.50
C ILE A 36 -0.67 8.48 2.61
N LYS A 37 -1.90 8.13 2.27
CA LYS A 37 -3.06 8.13 3.17
C LYS A 37 -3.06 6.98 4.15
N ASN A 38 -2.74 5.79 3.66
CA ASN A 38 -2.71 4.57 4.43
C ASN A 38 -1.93 3.50 3.67
N LEU A 39 -1.45 2.51 4.42
CA LEU A 39 -0.93 1.28 3.86
C LEU A 39 -1.99 0.17 4.00
N LEU A 40 -2.16 -0.65 2.96
CA LEU A 40 -3.10 -1.78 2.97
C LEU A 40 -2.27 -3.07 3.03
N SER A 41 -2.43 -3.87 4.07
CA SER A 41 -1.59 -5.05 4.30
C SER A 41 -2.38 -6.34 4.55
N THR A 42 -3.65 -6.23 4.91
CA THR A 42 -4.52 -7.38 5.19
C THR A 42 -5.31 -7.80 3.94
N PRO A 43 -5.69 -9.08 3.80
CA PRO A 43 -6.53 -9.52 2.68
C PRO A 43 -7.84 -8.74 2.57
N ALA A 44 -8.48 -8.39 3.69
CA ALA A 44 -9.73 -7.64 3.71
C ALA A 44 -9.59 -6.22 3.11
N GLN A 45 -8.45 -5.56 3.37
CA GLN A 45 -8.14 -4.26 2.78
C GLN A 45 -7.79 -4.38 1.31
N LEU A 46 -6.93 -5.36 0.95
CA LEU A 46 -6.44 -5.55 -0.41
C LEU A 46 -7.57 -5.98 -1.38
N LYS A 47 -8.59 -6.68 -0.90
CA LYS A 47 -9.80 -7.03 -1.68
C LYS A 47 -10.56 -5.81 -2.24
N ARG A 48 -10.39 -4.63 -1.63
CA ARG A 48 -11.05 -3.39 -2.07
C ARG A 48 -10.35 -2.72 -3.24
N VAL A 49 -9.15 -3.18 -3.61
CA VAL A 49 -8.41 -2.64 -4.74
C VAL A 49 -9.01 -3.21 -6.02
N GLU A 50 -9.47 -2.34 -6.90
CA GLU A 50 -10.02 -2.72 -8.21
C GLU A 50 -8.89 -3.20 -9.13
N THR A 51 -8.69 -4.52 -9.20
CA THR A 51 -7.69 -5.16 -10.06
C THR A 51 -8.08 -6.61 -10.35
N LYS A 52 -7.60 -7.15 -11.47
CA LYS A 52 -7.69 -8.59 -11.79
C LYS A 52 -6.62 -9.43 -11.08
N ALA A 53 -5.61 -8.80 -10.47
CA ALA A 53 -4.58 -9.52 -9.71
C ALA A 53 -5.14 -10.09 -8.41
N ASN A 54 -4.75 -11.33 -8.05
CA ASN A 54 -5.15 -11.94 -6.77
C ASN A 54 -4.27 -11.44 -5.61
N LEU A 55 -4.52 -10.21 -5.16
CA LEU A 55 -3.75 -9.59 -4.07
C LEU A 55 -4.02 -10.21 -2.69
N THR A 56 -5.14 -10.92 -2.53
CA THR A 56 -5.60 -11.39 -1.21
C THR A 56 -4.86 -12.62 -0.69
N GLU A 57 -4.27 -13.40 -1.59
CA GLU A 57 -3.48 -14.60 -1.26
C GLU A 57 -1.98 -14.29 -1.14
N GLU A 58 -1.56 -13.13 -1.65
CA GLU A 58 -0.16 -12.73 -1.72
C GLU A 58 0.35 -12.15 -0.39
N LYS A 59 1.21 -12.91 0.28
CA LYS A 59 1.74 -12.55 1.61
C LYS A 59 2.68 -11.34 1.58
N SER A 60 3.39 -11.12 0.47
CA SER A 60 4.36 -10.03 0.31
C SER A 60 3.80 -8.78 -0.37
N VAL A 61 2.49 -8.72 -0.63
CA VAL A 61 1.86 -7.54 -1.24
C VAL A 61 1.47 -6.50 -0.21
N ILE A 62 1.69 -5.23 -0.55
CA ILE A 62 1.20 -4.05 0.15
C ILE A 62 0.52 -3.10 -0.82
N GLY A 63 -0.57 -2.47 -0.39
CA GLY A 63 -1.21 -1.38 -1.13
C GLY A 63 -0.79 -0.02 -0.58
N VAL A 64 -0.26 0.86 -1.43
CA VAL A 64 0.01 2.25 -1.10
C VAL A 64 -1.19 3.10 -1.51
N HIS A 65 -2.00 3.52 -0.54
CA HIS A 65 -3.18 4.34 -0.80
C HIS A 65 -2.80 5.82 -0.76
N LEU A 66 -3.10 6.56 -1.83
CA LEU A 66 -2.71 7.96 -1.98
C LEU A 66 -3.85 8.93 -1.66
N PHE A 67 -3.56 10.03 -0.97
CA PHE A 67 -4.55 11.08 -0.67
C PHE A 67 -5.08 11.77 -1.93
N LYS A 68 -4.20 12.21 -2.83
CA LYS A 68 -4.56 13.12 -3.93
C LYS A 68 -5.52 12.49 -4.94
N THR A 69 -5.35 11.20 -5.21
CA THR A 69 -6.09 10.49 -6.26
C THR A 69 -7.07 9.48 -5.69
N GLU A 70 -7.06 9.24 -4.38
CA GLU A 70 -7.76 8.13 -3.71
C GLU A 70 -7.48 6.76 -4.37
N SER A 71 -6.38 6.67 -5.12
CA SER A 71 -5.97 5.46 -5.83
C SER A 71 -5.04 4.63 -4.95
N CYS A 72 -5.09 3.30 -5.12
CA CYS A 72 -4.15 2.39 -4.48
C CYS A 72 -3.14 1.85 -5.51
N ILE A 73 -1.87 1.83 -5.13
CA ILE A 73 -0.81 1.18 -5.90
C ILE A 73 -0.42 -0.11 -5.17
N PRO A 74 -0.79 -1.30 -5.68
CA PRO A 74 -0.28 -2.55 -5.14
C PRO A 74 1.18 -2.73 -5.51
N ILE A 75 2.01 -3.08 -4.53
CA ILE A 75 3.43 -3.38 -4.67
C ILE A 75 3.65 -4.78 -4.10
N LYS A 76 4.16 -5.68 -4.93
CA LYS A 76 4.62 -7.00 -4.50
C LYS A 76 6.10 -6.91 -4.14
N LEU A 77 6.40 -7.13 -2.87
CA LEU A 77 7.79 -7.17 -2.38
C LEU A 77 8.35 -8.58 -2.54
N SER A 78 9.67 -8.72 -2.43
CA SER A 78 10.39 -9.97 -2.67
C SER A 78 10.04 -11.04 -1.64
N SER A 79 9.72 -10.62 -0.41
CA SER A 79 9.34 -11.55 0.67
C SER A 79 8.33 -10.94 1.64
N PRO A 80 7.61 -11.78 2.41
CA PRO A 80 6.74 -11.31 3.50
C PRO A 80 7.51 -10.55 4.59
N GLU A 81 8.77 -10.91 4.82
CA GLU A 81 9.65 -10.21 5.76
C GLU A 81 9.97 -8.79 5.28
N GLU A 82 10.27 -8.64 3.98
CA GLU A 82 10.50 -7.33 3.37
C GLU A 82 9.26 -6.42 3.51
N LYS A 83 8.05 -6.98 3.38
CA LYS A 83 6.80 -6.26 3.67
C LYS A 83 6.71 -5.77 5.10
N VAL A 84 7.08 -6.59 6.09
CA VAL A 84 7.08 -6.18 7.50
C VAL A 84 8.09 -5.05 7.72
N ASN A 85 9.30 -5.19 7.18
CA ASN A 85 10.36 -4.18 7.27
C ASN A 85 9.95 -2.86 6.61
N PHE A 86 9.32 -2.94 5.44
CA PHE A 86 8.77 -1.77 4.75
C PHE A 86 7.74 -1.04 5.61
N ILE A 87 6.75 -1.74 6.16
CA ILE A 87 5.72 -1.13 7.03
C ILE A 87 6.36 -0.46 8.25
N ALA A 88 7.33 -1.13 8.88
CA ALA A 88 8.05 -0.59 10.03
C ALA A 88 8.83 0.68 9.67
N ALA A 89 9.56 0.68 8.56
CA ALA A 89 10.29 1.84 8.07
C ALA A 89 9.35 3.02 7.78
N MET A 90 8.27 2.79 7.03
CA MET A 90 7.30 3.84 6.70
C MET A 90 6.68 4.45 7.96
N LYS A 91 6.40 3.64 8.99
CA LYS A 91 5.90 4.11 10.29
C LYS A 91 6.89 5.05 10.99
N THR A 92 8.18 4.74 10.95
CA THR A 92 9.25 5.59 11.51
C THR A 92 9.26 6.99 10.87
N PHE A 93 8.92 7.08 9.59
CA PHE A 93 8.87 8.34 8.85
C PHE A 93 7.47 8.99 8.85
N GLY A 94 6.60 8.62 9.79
CA GLY A 94 5.30 9.26 9.99
C GLY A 94 4.22 8.86 8.99
N VAL A 95 4.45 7.88 8.12
CA VAL A 95 3.40 7.33 7.27
C VAL A 95 2.46 6.46 8.11
N PRO A 96 1.13 6.66 8.00
CA PRO A 96 0.17 5.90 8.80
C PRO A 96 0.33 4.38 8.60
N PRO A 97 0.40 3.60 9.69
CA PRO A 97 0.45 2.15 9.59
C PRO A 97 -0.89 1.61 9.06
N PRO A 98 -0.91 0.37 8.55
CA PRO A 98 -2.15 -0.25 8.11
C PRO A 98 -3.22 -0.25 9.19
N ARG A 99 -4.33 0.44 8.95
CA ARG A 99 -5.48 0.48 9.87
C ARG A 99 -6.16 -0.89 9.90
N MET A 100 -6.15 -1.59 11.04
CA MET A 100 -7.04 -2.73 11.22
C MET A 100 -8.48 -2.28 10.97
N ASP A 101 -9.23 -3.04 10.16
CA ASP A 101 -10.63 -2.74 9.89
C ASP A 101 -11.39 -2.64 11.21
N GLN A 102 -11.69 -1.41 11.63
CA GLN A 102 -12.70 -1.18 12.66
C GLN A 102 -14.03 -1.59 12.04
N ARG A 103 -14.50 -2.80 12.35
CA ARG A 103 -15.93 -3.10 12.26
C ARG A 103 -16.64 -2.03 13.09
N LYS A 104 -17.30 -1.08 12.43
CA LYS A 104 -18.33 -0.27 13.09
C LYS A 104 -19.44 -1.24 13.49
N SER A 105 -19.38 -1.76 14.72
CA SER A 105 -20.57 -2.22 15.42
C SER A 105 -21.38 -0.99 15.80
N SER A 106 -22.11 -0.44 14.82
CA SER A 106 -23.22 0.47 15.09
C SER A 106 -24.39 -0.36 15.63
N ALA A 107 -24.31 -0.73 16.91
CA ALA A 107 -25.48 -1.12 17.66
C ALA A 107 -26.29 0.15 17.91
N HIS A 108 -27.39 0.34 17.19
CA HIS A 108 -28.46 1.25 17.59
C HIS A 108 -29.22 0.56 18.72
N PRO A 109 -29.29 1.10 19.95
CA PRO A 109 -30.36 0.73 20.85
C PRO A 109 -31.62 1.43 20.36
N LYS A 110 -32.59 0.68 19.85
CA LYS A 110 -33.96 1.19 19.80
C LYS A 110 -34.52 1.11 21.22
N ALA A 111 -34.79 2.29 21.78
CA ALA A 111 -35.71 2.46 22.90
C ALA A 111 -37.14 2.11 22.47
#